data_AF-A0A6C0QPB6-F1
#
_entry.id   AF-A0A6C0QPB6-F1
#
_cell.length_a   1.000
_cell.length_b   1.000
_cell.length_c   1.000
_cell.angle_alpha   90.00
_cell.angle_beta   90.00
_cell.angle_gamma   90.00
#
_symmetry.space_group_name_H-M   'P 1'
#
loop_
_entity.id
_entity.type
_entity.pdbx_description
1 polymer ?
#
loop_
_entity_poly.entity_id
_entity_poly.type
_entity_poly.pdbx_seq_one_letter_code
_entity_poly.pdbx_strand_id
1 'polypeptide(L)'
;MVRSLRLDTIVLGVDRVYPSDLEKEVQFIQGDVNNIEHILTYENLKFFEHPWLIIEDAHINISGVLNHFSKSMVAGDYIIIEDSLTKQEDVGQWASKNEQDFTVDTYYTDFFGINATSAVNTIITKRS
;
A
#
# COMPACT_ATOMS: atom_id res chain seq x y z
N MET A 1 -7.01 -14.90 -4.35
CA MET A 1 -6.09 -15.64 -5.25
C MET A 1 -6.14 -15.01 -6.65
N VAL A 2 -5.01 -14.45 -7.10
CA VAL A 2 -4.88 -13.56 -8.28
C VAL A 2 -5.22 -14.22 -9.62
N ARG A 3 -5.29 -15.56 -9.69
CA ARG A 3 -5.65 -16.31 -10.90
C ARG A 3 -7.05 -16.02 -11.46
N SER A 4 -8.00 -15.60 -10.62
CA SER A 4 -9.40 -15.33 -11.06
C SER A 4 -9.48 -14.29 -12.18
N LEU A 5 -8.58 -13.30 -12.14
CA LEU A 5 -8.57 -12.18 -13.09
C LEU A 5 -7.56 -12.37 -14.24
N ARG A 6 -6.79 -13.48 -14.24
CA ARG A 6 -5.72 -13.77 -15.22
C ARG A 6 -4.71 -12.62 -15.39
N LEU A 7 -4.41 -11.93 -14.30
CA LEU A 7 -3.38 -10.90 -14.29
C LEU A 7 -2.02 -11.59 -14.23
N ASP A 8 -1.13 -11.21 -15.14
CA ASP A 8 0.29 -11.53 -15.05
C ASP A 8 0.94 -10.51 -14.12
N THR A 9 0.98 -10.84 -12.82
CA THR A 9 1.40 -9.90 -11.78
C THR A 9 2.16 -10.62 -10.68
N ILE A 10 3.08 -9.90 -10.05
CA ILE A 10 3.83 -10.38 -8.91
C ILE A 10 3.07 -10.02 -7.65
N VAL A 11 2.81 -11.02 -6.81
CA VAL A 11 2.24 -10.80 -5.47
C VAL A 11 3.36 -10.95 -4.45
N LEU A 12 3.60 -9.89 -3.68
CA LEU A 12 4.55 -9.89 -2.60
C LEU A 12 3.83 -9.68 -1.26
N GLY A 13 3.92 -10.66 -0.38
CA GLY A 13 3.49 -10.55 1.02
C GLY A 13 4.64 -10.13 1.93
N VAL A 14 4.33 -9.33 2.94
CA VAL A 14 5.27 -8.92 3.98
C VAL A 14 4.57 -9.05 5.33
N ASP A 15 5.11 -9.88 6.23
CA ASP A 15 4.62 -9.99 7.60
C ASP A 15 5.74 -10.43 8.54
N ARG A 16 5.57 -10.20 9.84
CA ARG A 16 6.47 -10.68 10.90
C ARG A 16 6.44 -12.21 11.02
N VAL A 17 5.31 -12.82 10.70
CA VAL A 17 5.10 -14.26 10.79
C VAL A 17 5.03 -14.84 9.39
N TYR A 18 5.96 -15.76 9.10
CA TYR A 18 5.88 -16.51 7.85
C TYR A 18 4.63 -17.42 7.87
N PRO A 19 3.74 -17.34 6.87
CA PRO A 19 2.51 -18.13 6.85
C PRO A 19 2.83 -19.62 6.74
N SER A 20 2.09 -20.45 7.48
CA SER A 20 2.30 -21.90 7.48
C SER A 20 1.96 -22.57 6.15
N ASP A 21 1.11 -21.92 5.35
CA ASP A 21 0.71 -22.37 4.03
C ASP A 21 0.76 -21.18 3.07
N LEU A 22 1.80 -21.15 2.22
CA LEU A 22 2.03 -20.09 1.25
C LEU A 22 1.88 -20.65 -0.16
N GLU A 23 1.03 -20.00 -0.94
CA GLU A 23 0.87 -20.32 -2.36
C GLU A 23 2.17 -20.07 -3.13
N LYS A 24 2.50 -20.96 -4.07
CA LYS A 24 3.80 -20.95 -4.77
C LYS A 24 4.04 -19.68 -5.59
N GLU A 25 2.98 -19.03 -6.04
CA GLU A 25 3.02 -17.82 -6.85
C GLU A 25 3.13 -16.54 -6.01
N VAL A 26 3.04 -16.63 -4.69
CA VAL A 26 3.21 -15.49 -3.78
C VAL A 26 4.65 -15.49 -3.29
N GLN A 27 5.36 -14.40 -3.59
CA GLN A 27 6.63 -14.13 -2.95
C GLN A 27 6.37 -13.61 -1.55
N PHE A 28 7.25 -13.94 -0.60
CA PHE A 28 7.04 -13.54 0.79
C PHE A 28 8.35 -13.09 1.44
N ILE A 29 8.31 -11.95 2.11
CA ILE A 29 9.41 -11.44 2.94
C ILE A 29 8.93 -11.45 4.39
N GLN A 30 9.61 -12.25 5.23
CA GLN A 30 9.39 -12.18 6.65
C GLN A 30 10.11 -10.94 7.22
N GLY A 31 9.38 -10.00 7.79
CA GLY A 31 9.92 -8.72 8.22
C GLY A 31 9.00 -7.91 9.13
N ASP A 32 9.60 -7.02 9.92
CA ASP A 32 8.86 -6.07 10.75
C ASP A 32 8.75 -4.73 10.01
N VAL A 33 7.52 -4.26 9.81
CA VAL A 33 7.23 -3.01 9.10
C VAL A 33 7.83 -1.78 9.79
N ASN A 34 8.19 -1.84 11.08
CA ASN A 34 8.97 -0.79 11.74
C ASN A 34 10.36 -0.59 11.10
N ASN A 35 10.84 -1.55 10.31
CA ASN A 35 12.10 -1.51 9.59
C ASN A 35 11.87 -1.60 8.08
N ILE A 36 10.77 -1.02 7.56
CA ILE A 36 10.33 -1.14 6.17
C ILE A 36 11.47 -0.87 5.16
N GLU A 37 12.29 0.14 5.42
CA GLU A 37 13.43 0.52 4.59
C GLU A 37 14.56 -0.52 4.51
N HIS A 38 14.64 -1.42 5.49
CA HIS A 38 15.61 -2.51 5.53
C HIS A 38 15.06 -3.79 4.90
N ILE A 39 13.77 -4.07 5.08
CA ILE A 39 13.12 -5.27 4.52
C ILE A 39 12.79 -5.11 3.04
N LEU A 40 12.45 -3.89 2.62
CA LEU A 40 12.22 -3.50 1.24
C LEU A 40 13.08 -2.28 0.97
N THR A 41 14.30 -2.50 0.49
CA THR A 41 15.16 -1.36 0.13
C THR A 41 14.67 -0.74 -1.19
N TYR A 42 15.02 0.53 -1.44
CA TYR A 42 14.70 1.14 -2.75
C TYR A 42 15.34 0.39 -3.93
N GLU A 43 16.47 -0.28 -3.72
CA GLU A 43 17.07 -1.14 -4.76
C GLU A 43 16.22 -2.39 -5.00
N ASN A 44 15.59 -2.96 -3.96
CA ASN A 44 14.63 -4.06 -4.14
C ASN A 44 13.38 -3.57 -4.89
N LEU A 45 12.89 -2.38 -4.55
CA LEU A 45 11.68 -1.83 -5.17
C LEU A 45 11.83 -1.61 -6.69
N LYS A 46 13.01 -1.23 -7.17
CA LYS A 46 13.29 -1.04 -8.61
C LYS A 46 13.08 -2.28 -9.48
N PHE A 47 13.04 -3.48 -8.90
CA PHE A 47 12.78 -4.71 -9.63
C PHE A 47 11.30 -4.96 -9.92
N PHE A 48 10.39 -4.26 -9.24
CA PHE A 48 8.95 -4.40 -9.48
C PHE A 48 8.50 -3.39 -10.52
N GLU A 49 7.93 -3.89 -11.61
CA GLU A 49 7.34 -3.04 -12.64
C GLU A 49 6.06 -2.37 -12.12
N HIS A 50 5.84 -1.12 -12.53
CA HIS A 50 4.62 -0.38 -12.27
C HIS A 50 3.50 -0.81 -13.26
N PRO A 51 2.21 -0.68 -12.90
CA PRO A 51 1.69 -0.05 -11.68
C PRO A 51 1.73 -0.96 -10.45
N TRP A 52 1.95 -0.36 -9.28
CA TRP A 52 1.89 -1.02 -7.99
C TRP A 52 0.52 -0.83 -7.33
N LEU A 53 0.06 -1.89 -6.66
CA LEU A 53 -1.03 -1.83 -5.71
C LEU A 53 -0.48 -2.24 -4.35
N ILE A 54 -0.33 -1.27 -3.46
CA ILE A 54 0.18 -1.47 -2.10
C ILE A 54 -1.04 -1.54 -1.17
N ILE A 55 -1.18 -2.63 -0.43
CA ILE A 55 -2.25 -2.80 0.57
C ILE A 55 -1.59 -2.82 1.94
N GLU A 56 -1.89 -1.80 2.73
CA GLU A 56 -1.37 -1.58 4.07
C GLU A 56 -2.44 -2.00 5.08
N ASP A 57 -2.18 -3.09 5.81
CA ASP A 57 -3.06 -3.63 6.87
C ASP A 57 -2.35 -3.72 8.24
N ALA A 58 -1.11 -3.21 8.35
CA ALA A 58 -0.46 -3.12 9.64
C ALA A 58 -1.13 -2.04 10.48
N HIS A 59 -1.25 -2.28 11.78
CA HIS A 59 -1.82 -1.30 12.73
C HIS A 59 -0.75 -0.40 13.35
N ILE A 60 0.46 -0.41 12.79
CA ILE A 60 1.66 0.26 13.30
C ILE A 60 2.48 0.83 12.15
N ASN A 61 3.27 1.88 12.42
CA ASN A 61 4.22 2.49 11.48
C ASN A 61 3.64 2.94 10.12
N ILE A 62 2.37 3.37 10.09
CA ILE A 62 1.68 3.86 8.87
C ILE A 62 2.49 4.96 8.17
N SER A 63 2.95 5.93 8.95
CA SER A 63 3.79 7.02 8.46
C SER A 63 5.09 6.52 7.83
N GLY A 64 5.72 5.48 8.39
CA GLY A 64 6.94 4.88 7.83
C GLY A 64 6.67 4.22 6.48
N VAL A 65 5.60 3.42 6.39
CA VAL A 65 5.16 2.78 5.14
C VAL A 65 4.86 3.81 4.06
N LEU A 66 4.04 4.82 4.37
CA LEU A 66 3.69 5.89 3.44
C LEU A 66 4.94 6.63 2.93
N ASN A 67 5.82 7.05 3.83
CA ASN A 67 7.05 7.75 3.46
C ASN A 67 8.04 6.90 2.67
N HIS A 68 8.01 5.58 2.87
CA HIS A 68 8.87 4.65 2.16
C HIS A 68 8.41 4.50 0.71
N PHE A 69 7.16 4.11 0.49
CA PHE A 69 6.66 3.84 -0.86
C PHE A 69 6.48 5.11 -1.69
N SER A 70 6.04 6.23 -1.08
CA SER A 70 5.75 7.47 -1.81
C SER A 70 6.93 8.01 -2.65
N LYS A 71 8.16 7.72 -2.22
CA LYS A 71 9.39 8.11 -2.92
C LYS A 71 9.62 7.40 -4.25
N SER A 72 9.07 6.19 -4.40
CA SER A 72 9.24 5.38 -5.62
C SER A 72 7.95 5.24 -6.43
N MET A 73 6.80 5.63 -5.86
CA MET A 73 5.53 5.59 -6.58
C MET A 73 5.54 6.54 -7.78
N VAL A 74 4.87 6.11 -8.85
CA VAL A 74 4.58 6.86 -10.08
C VAL A 74 3.07 6.98 -10.31
N ALA A 75 2.68 7.78 -11.31
CA ALA A 75 1.27 7.91 -11.69
C ALA A 75 0.71 6.54 -12.14
N GLY A 76 -0.45 6.16 -11.60
CA GLY A 76 -1.07 4.84 -11.80
C GLY A 76 -0.84 3.86 -10.65
N ASP A 77 0.09 4.16 -9.73
CA ASP A 77 0.25 3.40 -8.49
C ASP A 77 -0.81 3.79 -7.46
N TYR A 78 -1.16 2.83 -6.61
CA TYR A 78 -2.10 3.01 -5.50
C TYR A 78 -1.50 2.49 -4.20
N ILE A 79 -1.79 3.20 -3.11
CA ILE A 79 -1.69 2.69 -1.76
C ILE A 79 -3.06 2.74 -1.09
N ILE A 80 -3.50 1.60 -0.56
CA ILE A 80 -4.75 1.42 0.15
C ILE A 80 -4.41 1.15 1.61
N ILE A 81 -4.93 1.96 2.52
CA ILE A 81 -4.74 1.78 3.96
C ILE A 81 -6.02 1.20 4.54
N GLU A 82 -5.99 -0.06 4.97
CA GLU A 82 -7.13 -0.72 5.60
C GLU A 82 -7.33 -0.25 7.05
N ASP A 83 -8.53 -0.47 7.59
CA ASP A 83 -8.93 -0.09 8.96
C ASP A 83 -8.55 1.35 9.34
N SER A 84 -8.70 2.24 8.36
CA SER A 84 -8.10 3.58 8.36
C SER A 84 -8.72 4.58 9.34
N LEU A 85 -9.86 4.27 9.97
CA LEU A 85 -10.55 5.18 10.88
C LEU A 85 -9.66 5.59 12.07
N THR A 86 -8.88 4.65 12.60
CA THR A 86 -7.94 4.92 13.70
C THR A 86 -6.62 5.52 13.22
N LYS A 87 -6.37 5.51 11.90
CA LYS A 87 -5.13 5.96 11.24
C LYS A 87 -5.25 7.37 10.63
N GLN A 88 -6.43 8.00 10.68
CA GLN A 88 -6.72 9.26 10.00
C GLN A 88 -5.77 10.41 10.37
N GLU A 89 -5.33 10.50 11.63
CA GLU A 89 -4.42 11.55 12.07
C GLU A 89 -3.06 11.43 11.38
N ASP A 90 -2.43 10.25 11.45
CA ASP A 90 -1.13 9.99 10.82
C ASP A 90 -1.20 10.21 9.30
N VAL A 91 -2.25 9.69 8.66
CA VAL A 91 -2.43 9.83 7.21
C VAL A 91 -2.68 11.30 6.84
N GLY A 92 -3.48 12.03 7.61
CA GLY A 92 -3.73 13.46 7.39
C GLY A 92 -2.47 14.31 7.54
N GLN A 93 -1.65 14.04 8.56
CA GLN A 93 -0.36 14.70 8.74
C GLN A 93 0.60 14.41 7.58
N TRP A 94 0.63 13.19 7.08
CA TRP A 94 1.41 12.84 5.90
C TRP A 94 0.86 13.52 4.63
N ALA A 95 -0.45 13.46 4.41
CA ALA A 95 -1.11 13.99 3.23
C ALA A 95 -0.93 15.51 3.11
N SER A 96 -1.05 16.26 4.21
CA SER A 96 -0.82 17.71 4.20
C SER A 96 0.57 18.12 3.72
N LYS A 97 1.58 17.25 3.89
CA LYS A 97 2.95 17.49 3.42
C LYS A 97 3.18 17.05 1.97
N ASN A 98 2.28 16.24 1.43
CA ASN A 98 2.42 15.57 0.13
C ASN A 98 1.23 15.86 -0.81
N GLU A 99 0.40 16.87 -0.51
CA GLU A 99 -0.85 17.20 -1.21
C GLU A 99 -0.67 17.55 -2.71
N GLN A 100 0.53 18.02 -3.06
CA GLN A 100 0.90 18.41 -4.43
C GLN A 100 1.21 17.19 -5.30
N ASP A 101 1.60 16.07 -4.69
CA ASP A 101 2.02 14.86 -5.39
C ASP A 101 0.99 13.74 -5.30
N PHE A 102 0.14 13.75 -4.27
CA PHE A 102 -0.82 12.68 -3.99
C PHE A 102 -2.24 13.20 -3.82
N THR A 103 -3.19 12.32 -4.10
CA THR A 103 -4.62 12.61 -3.93
C THR A 103 -5.37 11.35 -3.50
N VAL A 104 -6.54 11.54 -2.90
CA VAL A 104 -7.47 10.43 -2.62
C VAL A 104 -8.24 10.15 -3.90
N ASP A 105 -8.25 8.88 -4.31
CA ASP A 105 -9.10 8.43 -5.40
C ASP A 105 -10.54 8.29 -4.91
N THR A 106 -11.39 9.25 -5.26
CA THR A 106 -12.79 9.26 -4.83
C THR A 106 -13.64 8.23 -5.55
N TYR A 107 -13.25 7.77 -6.75
CA TYR A 107 -14.01 6.76 -7.49
C TYR A 107 -13.99 5.42 -6.75
N TYR A 108 -12.81 4.97 -6.34
CA TYR A 108 -12.68 3.71 -5.59
C TYR A 108 -13.06 3.87 -4.12
N THR A 109 -12.75 5.02 -3.49
CA THR A 109 -13.13 5.25 -2.08
C THR A 109 -14.63 5.21 -1.89
N ASP A 110 -15.37 5.80 -2.84
CA ASP A 110 -16.84 5.93 -2.75
C ASP A 110 -17.59 4.90 -3.62
N PHE A 111 -16.91 3.83 -4.07
CA PHE A 111 -17.46 2.88 -5.05
C PHE A 111 -18.79 2.26 -4.60
N PHE A 112 -18.96 2.04 -3.29
CA PHE A 112 -20.18 1.50 -2.68
C PHE A 112 -21.00 2.56 -1.91
N GLY A 113 -20.72 3.84 -2.11
CA GLY A 113 -21.25 4.97 -1.34
C GLY A 113 -20.15 5.75 -0.62
N ILE A 114 -20.45 6.99 -0.20
CA ILE A 114 -19.46 7.91 0.40
C ILE A 114 -18.76 7.25 1.59
N ASN A 115 -17.45 7.02 1.48
CA ASN A 115 -16.64 6.35 2.49
C ASN A 115 -17.22 5.01 3.00
N ALA A 116 -17.98 4.29 2.16
CA ALA A 116 -18.53 2.98 2.47
C ALA A 116 -17.46 1.88 2.28
N THR A 117 -16.32 2.01 2.96
CA THR A 117 -15.13 1.16 2.85
C THR A 117 -14.34 1.15 4.18
N SER A 118 -13.46 0.18 4.41
CA SER A 118 -12.49 0.21 5.53
C SER A 118 -11.38 1.24 5.29
N ALA A 119 -11.13 1.61 4.04
CA ALA A 119 -10.13 2.59 3.61
C ALA A 119 -10.71 4.01 3.45
N VAL A 120 -11.44 4.49 4.46
CA VAL A 120 -12.03 5.83 4.53
C VAL A 120 -10.98 6.91 4.23
N ASN A 121 -11.17 7.65 3.12
CA ASN A 121 -10.25 8.68 2.61
C ASN A 121 -8.79 8.24 2.46
N THR A 122 -8.52 6.94 2.29
CA THR A 122 -7.15 6.40 2.31
C THR A 122 -6.84 5.42 1.16
N ILE A 123 -7.64 5.47 0.09
CA ILE A 123 -7.22 4.99 -1.22
C ILE A 123 -6.50 6.15 -1.91
N ILE A 124 -5.17 6.11 -1.89
CA ILE A 124 -4.30 7.21 -2.30
C ILE A 124 -3.59 6.83 -3.60
N THR A 125 -3.52 7.77 -4.54
CA THR A 125 -2.76 7.63 -5.79
C THR A 125 -1.87 8.84 -6.02
N LYS A 126 -0.80 8.65 -6.79
CA LYS A 126 0.06 9.74 -7.24
C LYS A 126 -0.64 10.52 -8.36
N ARG A 127 -0.58 11.84 -8.29
CA ARG A 127 -1.08 12.73 -9.36
C ARG A 127 -0.29 12.53 -10.65
N SER A 128 -0.97 12.77 -11.77
CA SER A 128 -0.44 12.67 -13.14
C SER A 128 0.54 13.79 -13.47
#